data_AF-A0A7Y6UCU8-F1
#
_entry.id   AF-A0A7Y6UCU8-F1
#
_cell.length_a   1.000
_cell.length_b   1.000
_cell.length_c   1.000
_cell.angle_alpha   90.00
_cell.angle_beta   90.00
_cell.angle_gamma   90.00
#
_symmetry.space_group_name_H-M   'P 1'
#
loop_
_entity.id
_entity.type
_entity.pdbx_description
1 polymer ?
#
loop_
_entity_poly.entity_id
_entity_poly.type
_entity_poly.pdbx_seq_one_letter_code
_entity_poly.pdbx_strand_id
1 'polypeptide(L)'
;MMGRYSPAVALLLVAACGGSSSKAKPKDPRDAELEAAAAKREALLAEQPKSPYETREKTAYRPDERCGQGPYRIETDSLRAHYGEEIEVYACGDHSISGNYRLDVQRKTSDTSERAFGWSRDNEACKGNRATVVDAGTASSSGGSARGGSGPAKKGSAVAPATKLKSRSLTRVGEFTGECKVRSYILDTGYRSWGDVPALEGHLVLDIWSDEPLDLQNLVFVIEKKAVVADMTVERWKKFLDDEDAWHKRYEAFVDGEVAAGRTTLVDMKVKTPPPPPPRIETLPPKPSKNARWIPGYWQYADNDFHWLAGMWDVPPEDVAKELTVHAPSPPPEVRVEQPPEPQPIATAVWTPGQWQWDGRMYVWVPGAWRVPPSRDHRWQPARWSVSVRGGAVFVPGGWHIRIGR
;
A
#
# COMPACT_ATOMS: atom_id res chain seq x y z
N MET A 1 -4.10 1.87 37.70
CA MET A 1 -4.14 2.60 36.42
C MET A 1 -3.58 1.68 35.33
N MET A 2 -4.13 1.72 34.12
CA MET A 2 -3.56 1.03 32.96
C MET A 2 -3.20 2.11 31.95
N GLY A 3 -2.02 2.02 31.34
CA GLY A 3 -1.53 2.99 30.37
C GLY A 3 -1.20 2.32 29.05
N ARG A 4 -1.56 2.97 27.94
CA ARG A 4 -1.12 2.59 26.59
C ARG A 4 0.15 3.37 26.25
N TYR A 5 1.12 2.71 25.65
CA TYR A 5 2.36 3.33 25.18
C TYR A 5 2.77 2.68 23.84
N SER A 6 3.59 3.34 23.02
CA SER A 6 4.26 2.70 21.87
C SER A 6 5.71 2.38 22.27
N PRO A 7 6.12 1.10 22.27
CA PRO A 7 7.48 0.67 22.60
C PRO A 7 8.56 1.24 21.69
N ALA A 8 8.29 1.47 20.40
CA ALA A 8 9.28 1.99 19.48
C ALA A 8 8.89 3.32 18.85
N VAL A 9 9.74 4.32 19.08
CA VAL A 9 10.01 5.37 18.10
C VAL A 9 10.64 4.67 16.89
N ALA A 10 9.82 4.21 15.95
CA ALA A 10 10.28 3.71 14.66
C ALA A 10 10.76 4.87 13.78
N LEU A 11 11.85 5.52 14.20
CA LEU A 11 12.60 6.49 13.39
C LEU A 11 13.63 5.74 12.58
N LEU A 12 13.24 5.34 11.37
CA LEU A 12 14.18 4.90 10.34
C LEU A 12 14.64 6.12 9.54
N LEU A 13 15.85 6.55 9.88
CA LEU A 13 16.65 7.53 9.17
C LEU A 13 16.89 7.11 7.71
N VAL A 14 16.64 8.02 6.77
CA VAL A 14 17.09 7.87 5.38
C VAL A 14 18.61 7.89 5.38
N ALA A 15 19.24 6.73 5.20
CA ALA A 15 20.64 6.66 4.83
C ALA A 15 20.79 7.29 3.43
N ALA A 16 21.49 8.42 3.34
CA ALA A 16 21.88 8.99 2.06
C ALA A 16 22.67 7.93 1.26
N CYS A 17 22.20 7.61 0.06
CA CYS A 17 22.78 6.62 -0.84
C CYS A 17 24.27 6.92 -1.10
N GLY A 18 25.14 5.96 -0.76
CA GLY A 18 26.57 6.00 -1.09
C GLY A 18 26.82 5.78 -2.58
N GLY A 19 27.34 6.79 -3.27
CA GLY A 19 27.90 6.70 -4.62
C GLY A 19 29.40 6.46 -4.58
N SER A 20 29.84 5.33 -5.15
CA SER A 20 31.24 4.94 -5.31
C SER A 20 32.01 5.87 -6.25
N SER A 21 33.16 6.41 -5.81
CA SER A 21 34.31 6.72 -6.68
C SER A 21 35.60 6.92 -5.88
N SER A 22 36.65 6.23 -6.33
CA SER A 22 37.99 6.15 -5.78
C SER A 22 38.76 7.48 -5.78
N LYS A 23 39.16 7.94 -4.59
CA LYS A 23 40.42 8.62 -4.19
C LYS A 23 40.20 9.20 -2.78
N ALA A 24 41.16 9.04 -1.87
CA ALA A 24 41.07 9.58 -0.50
C ALA A 24 40.98 11.12 -0.54
N LYS A 25 39.76 11.64 -0.59
CA LYS A 25 39.45 13.03 -0.27
C LYS A 25 39.56 13.23 1.24
N PRO A 26 39.91 14.44 1.73
CA PRO A 26 39.73 14.78 3.12
C PRO A 26 38.28 14.47 3.52
N LYS A 27 38.06 13.76 4.65
CA LYS A 27 36.72 13.49 5.18
C LYS A 27 35.97 14.83 5.29
N ASP A 28 34.79 14.91 4.67
CA ASP A 28 33.91 16.07 4.82
C ASP A 28 33.59 16.22 6.32
N PRO A 29 33.72 17.41 6.93
CA PRO A 29 33.32 17.62 8.32
C PRO A 29 31.91 17.10 8.64
N ARG A 30 31.00 17.13 7.65
CA ARG A 30 29.64 16.57 7.78
C ARG A 30 29.63 15.05 7.91
N ASP A 31 30.56 14.35 7.25
CA ASP A 31 30.68 12.90 7.38
C ASP A 31 31.13 12.53 8.80
N ALA A 32 32.07 13.29 9.37
CA ALA A 32 32.52 13.09 10.75
C ALA A 32 31.40 13.36 11.78
N GLU A 33 30.57 14.37 11.56
CA GLU A 33 29.40 14.65 12.39
C GLU A 33 28.35 13.54 12.31
N LEU A 34 28.10 13.00 11.11
CA LEU A 34 27.19 11.87 10.90
C LEU A 34 27.72 10.58 11.55
N GLU A 35 29.02 10.30 11.43
CA GLU A 35 29.67 9.17 12.11
C GLU A 35 29.57 9.30 13.64
N ALA A 36 29.80 10.50 14.19
CA ALA A 36 29.68 10.77 15.62
C ALA A 36 28.23 10.63 16.12
N ALA A 37 27.26 11.14 15.36
CA ALA A 37 25.84 10.99 15.67
C ALA A 37 25.41 9.52 15.64
N ALA A 38 25.88 8.75 14.65
CA ALA A 38 25.65 7.31 14.58
C ALA A 38 26.26 6.57 15.77
N ALA A 39 27.51 6.86 16.14
CA ALA A 39 28.16 6.26 17.32
C ALA A 39 27.42 6.59 18.62
N LYS A 40 26.95 7.84 18.78
CA LYS A 40 26.15 8.24 19.94
C LYS A 40 24.81 7.50 19.99
N ARG A 41 24.15 7.30 18.85
CA ARG A 41 22.94 6.49 18.75
C ARG A 41 23.20 5.05 19.20
N GLU A 42 24.24 4.41 18.69
CA GLU A 42 24.58 3.03 19.08
C GLU A 42 24.89 2.92 20.57
N ALA A 43 25.60 3.89 21.15
CA ALA A 43 25.86 3.93 22.59
C ALA A 43 24.57 4.05 23.41
N LEU A 44 23.65 4.93 23.00
CA LEU A 44 22.34 5.05 23.66
C LEU A 44 21.52 3.76 23.54
N LEU A 45 21.49 3.14 22.36
CA LEU A 45 20.78 1.87 22.15
C LEU A 45 21.36 0.74 23.01
N ALA A 46 22.69 0.70 23.19
CA ALA A 46 23.35 -0.30 24.04
C ALA A 46 23.01 -0.15 25.54
N GLU A 47 22.59 1.04 25.98
CA GLU A 47 22.14 1.32 27.34
C GLU A 47 20.65 1.02 27.57
N GLN A 48 19.91 0.59 26.54
CA GLN A 48 18.50 0.28 26.68
C GLN A 48 18.30 -0.86 27.69
N PRO A 49 17.41 -0.69 28.70
CA PRO A 49 17.10 -1.76 29.65
C PRO A 49 16.61 -3.01 28.92
N LYS A 50 17.13 -4.17 29.32
CA LYS A 50 16.73 -5.44 28.71
C LYS A 50 15.23 -5.67 28.92
N SER A 51 14.51 -5.82 27.81
CA SER A 51 13.07 -6.05 27.83
C SER A 51 12.72 -7.34 28.60
N PRO A 52 11.76 -7.28 29.56
CA PRO A 52 11.25 -8.45 30.27
C PRO A 52 10.11 -9.14 29.50
N TYR A 53 9.84 -8.74 28.27
CA TYR A 53 8.78 -9.33 27.45
C TYR A 53 9.28 -10.58 26.72
N GLU A 54 8.42 -11.58 26.68
CA GLU A 54 8.63 -12.82 25.93
C GLU A 54 7.47 -13.02 24.96
N THR A 55 7.79 -13.48 23.76
CA THR A 55 6.79 -13.87 22.77
C THR A 55 5.93 -15.01 23.32
N ARG A 56 4.62 -14.82 23.33
CA ARG A 56 3.63 -15.83 23.75
C ARG A 56 2.90 -16.41 22.56
N GLU A 57 2.57 -15.56 21.59
CA GLU A 57 1.92 -15.97 20.35
C GLU A 57 2.54 -15.24 19.17
N LYS A 58 2.75 -15.97 18.07
CA LYS A 58 3.23 -15.39 16.82
C LYS A 58 2.49 -16.02 15.65
N THR A 59 1.42 -15.38 15.20
CA THR A 59 0.50 -15.95 14.20
C THR A 59 0.66 -15.25 12.86
N ALA A 60 0.76 -16.02 11.78
CA ALA A 60 0.73 -15.50 10.41
C ALA A 60 -0.64 -15.63 9.75
N TYR A 61 -0.93 -14.66 8.90
CA TYR A 61 -2.13 -14.56 8.09
C TYR A 61 -1.74 -14.25 6.64
N ARG A 62 -2.35 -14.94 5.69
CA ARG A 62 -2.11 -14.74 4.26
C ARG A 62 -3.34 -14.11 3.60
N PRO A 63 -3.17 -13.05 2.79
CA PRO A 63 -4.24 -12.53 1.95
C PRO A 63 -4.64 -13.54 0.87
N ASP A 64 -5.91 -13.54 0.47
CA ASP A 64 -6.46 -14.40 -0.57
C ASP A 64 -6.32 -13.80 -1.99
N GLU A 65 -5.98 -12.52 -2.07
CA GLU A 65 -5.77 -11.78 -3.31
C GLU A 65 -4.33 -11.33 -3.49
N ARG A 66 -3.91 -11.18 -4.75
CA ARG A 66 -2.58 -10.63 -5.10
C ARG A 66 -2.57 -9.10 -5.07
N CYS A 67 -3.60 -8.47 -5.61
CA CYS A 67 -3.71 -7.01 -5.68
C CYS A 67 -4.97 -6.61 -4.92
N GLY A 68 -4.83 -5.81 -3.86
CA GLY A 68 -5.98 -5.44 -3.04
C GLY A 68 -5.75 -4.24 -2.14
N GLN A 69 -6.83 -3.55 -1.78
CA GLN A 69 -6.81 -2.28 -1.05
C GLN A 69 -7.21 -2.42 0.43
N GLY A 70 -7.68 -3.60 0.85
CA GLY A 70 -8.30 -3.79 2.16
C GLY A 70 -9.72 -3.19 2.26
N PRO A 71 -10.24 -2.93 3.47
CA PRO A 71 -9.55 -3.16 4.74
C PRO A 71 -9.36 -4.66 5.02
N TYR A 72 -8.15 -5.09 5.33
CA TYR A 72 -7.84 -6.41 5.85
C TYR A 72 -8.03 -6.38 7.37
N ARG A 73 -8.89 -7.28 7.87
CA ARG A 73 -9.22 -7.31 9.29
C ARG A 73 -8.47 -8.42 9.99
N ILE A 74 -7.88 -8.05 11.12
CA ILE A 74 -7.24 -8.91 12.10
C ILE A 74 -7.97 -8.75 13.42
N GLU A 75 -8.33 -9.88 14.05
CA GLU A 75 -8.99 -9.91 15.34
C GLU A 75 -8.19 -10.82 16.29
N THR A 76 -7.98 -10.37 17.52
CA THR A 76 -7.32 -11.16 18.58
C THR A 76 -7.80 -10.72 19.94
N ASP A 77 -7.88 -11.66 20.87
CA ASP A 77 -8.04 -11.35 22.29
C ASP A 77 -6.71 -11.00 22.94
N SER A 78 -6.78 -10.25 24.04
CA SER A 78 -5.60 -9.99 24.87
C SER A 78 -5.08 -11.27 25.52
N LEU A 79 -3.78 -11.30 25.77
CA LEU A 79 -3.14 -12.36 26.58
C LEU A 79 -3.57 -12.31 28.04
N ARG A 80 -4.11 -11.16 28.49
CA ARG A 80 -4.44 -10.87 29.89
C ARG A 80 -3.22 -11.04 30.79
N ALA A 81 -2.04 -10.75 30.25
CA ALA A 81 -0.79 -10.87 30.96
C ALA A 81 -0.71 -9.82 32.09
N HIS A 82 -0.21 -10.25 33.24
CA HIS A 82 0.09 -9.33 34.34
C HIS A 82 1.27 -8.42 33.96
N TYR A 83 1.32 -7.22 34.55
CA TYR A 83 2.32 -6.17 34.32
C TYR A 83 2.32 -5.51 32.94
N GLY A 84 2.50 -6.29 31.87
CA GLY A 84 2.66 -5.75 30.53
C GLY A 84 2.30 -6.73 29.41
N GLU A 85 1.67 -6.18 28.37
CA GLU A 85 1.35 -6.88 27.13
C GLU A 85 1.73 -6.00 25.93
N GLU A 86 2.39 -6.56 24.93
CA GLU A 86 2.84 -5.87 23.72
C GLU A 86 2.30 -6.61 22.49
N ILE A 87 1.80 -5.85 21.52
CA ILE A 87 1.20 -6.36 20.30
C ILE A 87 1.87 -5.65 19.13
N GLU A 88 2.64 -6.42 18.38
CA GLU A 88 3.26 -5.99 17.14
C GLU A 88 2.51 -6.62 15.96
N VAL A 89 2.21 -5.80 14.96
CA VAL A 89 1.72 -6.27 13.67
C VAL A 89 2.63 -5.76 12.57
N TYR A 90 3.10 -6.67 11.74
CA TYR A 90 3.94 -6.33 10.59
C TYR A 90 3.60 -7.20 9.39
N ALA A 91 3.81 -6.63 8.20
CA ALA A 91 3.81 -7.39 6.96
C ALA A 91 5.22 -7.88 6.65
N CYS A 92 5.31 -9.13 6.21
CA CYS A 92 6.55 -9.82 5.93
C CYS A 92 6.53 -10.41 4.52
N GLY A 93 7.54 -10.10 3.71
CA GLY A 93 7.60 -10.57 2.32
C GLY A 93 8.85 -10.10 1.58
N ASP A 94 8.74 -10.02 0.25
CA ASP A 94 9.83 -9.65 -0.66
C ASP A 94 10.00 -8.14 -0.85
N HIS A 95 8.98 -7.35 -0.49
CA HIS A 95 8.92 -5.91 -0.74
C HIS A 95 8.13 -5.20 0.36
N SER A 96 8.28 -3.88 0.41
CA SER A 96 7.65 -3.03 1.43
C SER A 96 6.24 -2.60 1.02
N ILE A 97 5.34 -2.54 2.00
CA ILE A 97 4.00 -1.97 1.84
C ILE A 97 3.82 -0.74 2.74
N SER A 98 2.90 0.14 2.34
CA SER A 98 2.49 1.29 3.12
C SER A 98 0.99 1.51 3.01
N GLY A 99 0.40 2.08 4.05
CA GLY A 99 -1.04 2.25 4.13
C GLY A 99 -1.45 2.94 5.41
N ASN A 100 -2.65 2.62 5.85
CA ASN A 100 -3.26 3.13 7.06
C ASN A 100 -3.82 1.96 7.86
N TYR A 101 -3.96 2.14 9.16
CA TYR A 101 -4.65 1.20 10.01
C TYR A 101 -5.55 1.91 11.01
N ARG A 102 -6.56 1.17 11.48
CA ARG A 102 -7.38 1.51 12.64
C ARG A 102 -7.29 0.36 13.63
N LEU A 103 -6.95 0.67 14.87
CA LEU A 103 -7.02 -0.24 16.00
C LEU A 103 -8.20 0.16 16.88
N ASP A 104 -9.15 -0.75 17.04
CA ASP A 104 -10.26 -0.66 17.99
C ASP A 104 -10.01 -1.63 19.15
N VAL A 105 -9.88 -1.10 20.37
CA VAL A 105 -9.65 -1.88 21.59
C VAL A 105 -10.96 -1.92 22.37
N GLN A 106 -11.65 -3.05 22.30
CA GLN A 106 -12.96 -3.25 22.92
C GLN A 106 -12.79 -3.69 24.37
N ARG A 107 -13.06 -2.77 25.29
CA ARG A 107 -12.98 -2.94 26.74
C ARG A 107 -14.04 -2.08 27.42
N LYS A 108 -14.09 -2.04 28.76
CA LYS A 108 -15.05 -1.18 29.50
C LYS A 108 -15.07 0.28 29.02
N THR A 109 -13.90 0.81 28.66
CA THR A 109 -13.75 2.09 27.99
C THR A 109 -13.01 1.88 26.68
N SER A 110 -13.77 1.55 25.64
CA SER A 110 -13.18 1.32 24.32
C SER A 110 -12.38 2.54 23.84
N ASP A 111 -11.29 2.27 23.14
CA ASP A 111 -10.44 3.30 22.53
C ASP A 111 -10.18 2.92 21.07
N THR A 112 -10.12 3.92 20.21
CA THR A 112 -9.89 3.79 18.77
C THR A 112 -8.75 4.69 18.37
N SER A 113 -7.78 4.15 17.66
CA SER A 113 -6.66 4.93 17.11
C SER A 113 -6.46 4.59 15.64
N GLU A 114 -6.27 5.63 14.82
CA GLU A 114 -5.92 5.46 13.41
C GLU A 114 -4.57 6.14 13.11
N ARG A 115 -3.70 5.46 12.36
CA ARG A 115 -2.41 6.00 11.90
C ARG A 115 -2.05 5.47 10.50
N ALA A 116 -1.16 6.17 9.81
CA ALA A 116 -0.47 5.65 8.64
C ALA A 116 0.74 4.78 9.04
N PHE A 117 1.14 3.89 8.13
CA PHE A 117 2.34 3.06 8.27
C PHE A 117 3.09 2.94 6.95
N GLY A 118 4.39 2.63 7.04
CA GLY A 118 5.26 2.38 5.88
C GLY A 118 5.69 3.63 5.10
N TRP A 119 6.94 3.59 4.61
CA TRP A 119 7.62 4.71 3.94
C TRP A 119 7.60 4.59 2.43
N SER A 120 7.82 3.37 1.96
CA SER A 120 7.93 2.99 0.57
C SER A 120 6.75 2.09 0.23
N ARG A 121 6.22 2.28 -0.98
CA ARG A 121 5.17 1.44 -1.55
C ARG A 121 5.71 0.81 -2.82
N ASP A 122 5.87 -0.50 -2.82
CA ASP A 122 6.18 -1.25 -4.03
C ASP A 122 4.90 -1.95 -4.51
N ASN A 123 4.07 -1.22 -5.25
CA ASN A 123 2.78 -1.70 -5.74
C ASN A 123 2.61 -1.51 -7.25
N GLU A 124 3.69 -1.29 -7.99
CA GLU A 124 3.66 -1.03 -9.43
C GLU A 124 3.03 -2.20 -10.21
N ALA A 125 3.23 -3.43 -9.73
CA ALA A 125 2.61 -4.63 -10.29
C ALA A 125 1.07 -4.65 -10.18
N CYS A 126 0.48 -3.79 -9.34
CA CYS A 126 -0.96 -3.67 -9.10
C CYS A 126 -1.54 -2.34 -9.59
N LYS A 127 -0.79 -1.55 -10.36
CA LYS A 127 -1.25 -0.30 -10.98
C LYS A 127 -1.46 -0.38 -12.51
N GLY A 128 -0.96 -1.43 -13.16
CA GLY A 128 -1.08 -1.63 -14.62
C GLY A 128 0.01 -0.92 -15.45
N ASN A 129 1.23 -0.81 -14.90
CA ASN A 129 2.21 0.23 -15.26
C ASN A 129 3.33 -0.18 -16.21
N ARG A 130 3.08 -1.04 -17.20
CA ARG A 130 4.15 -1.34 -18.16
C ARG A 130 4.10 -0.44 -19.37
N ALA A 131 4.70 0.74 -19.20
CA ALA A 131 5.21 1.55 -20.30
C ALA A 131 6.17 0.77 -21.17
N THR A 132 5.76 0.46 -22.40
CA THR A 132 6.74 0.20 -23.45
C THR A 132 7.29 1.55 -23.90
N VAL A 133 8.62 1.68 -23.89
CA VAL A 133 9.28 2.84 -24.50
C VAL A 133 8.96 2.81 -25.98
N VAL A 134 8.28 3.84 -26.48
CA VAL A 134 8.06 4.06 -27.91
C VAL A 134 9.03 5.16 -28.33
N ASP A 135 10.05 4.80 -29.10
CA ASP A 135 10.87 5.79 -29.80
C ASP A 135 9.98 6.61 -30.74
N ALA A 136 10.22 7.91 -30.78
CA ALA A 136 9.43 8.87 -31.55
C ALA A 136 9.60 8.64 -33.06
N GLY A 137 8.90 7.67 -33.62
CA GLY A 137 8.61 7.53 -35.03
C GLY A 137 7.50 8.49 -35.44
N THR A 138 7.76 9.31 -36.45
CA THR A 138 6.96 10.40 -37.00
C THR A 138 5.48 10.05 -37.20
N ALA A 139 4.59 10.69 -36.43
CA ALA A 139 3.15 10.68 -36.69
C ALA A 139 2.70 12.06 -37.20
N SER A 140 2.23 12.06 -38.46
CA SER A 140 1.64 13.19 -39.17
C SER A 140 0.32 13.61 -38.53
N SER A 141 0.18 14.91 -38.29
CA SER A 141 -1.00 15.56 -37.72
C SER A 141 -2.03 15.87 -38.80
N SER A 142 -3.30 15.53 -38.56
CA SER A 142 -4.43 16.22 -39.19
C SER A 142 -5.45 16.59 -38.11
N GLY A 143 -5.45 17.86 -37.75
CA GLY A 143 -6.40 18.44 -36.81
C GLY A 143 -7.75 18.77 -37.45
N GLY A 144 -8.80 18.77 -36.63
CA GLY A 144 -10.13 19.23 -36.99
C GLY A 144 -10.89 19.68 -35.75
N SER A 145 -10.99 20.99 -35.54
CA SER A 145 -11.79 21.64 -34.50
C SER A 145 -13.28 21.61 -34.84
N ALA A 146 -14.15 21.42 -33.85
CA ALA A 146 -15.54 21.91 -33.93
C ALA A 146 -16.12 22.23 -32.55
N ARG A 147 -16.92 23.30 -32.52
CA ARG A 147 -17.47 24.06 -31.38
C ARG A 147 -18.84 23.55 -30.94
N GLY A 148 -19.11 23.67 -29.64
CA GLY A 148 -20.28 24.37 -29.06
C GLY A 148 -21.67 23.72 -29.09
N GLY A 149 -22.25 23.51 -27.90
CA GLY A 149 -23.68 23.28 -27.71
C GLY A 149 -24.07 22.99 -26.27
N SER A 150 -24.50 24.01 -25.52
CA SER A 150 -24.95 23.95 -24.13
C SER A 150 -26.45 23.61 -24.00
N GLY A 151 -26.80 22.69 -23.10
CA GLY A 151 -28.17 22.35 -22.70
C GLY A 151 -28.20 21.71 -21.29
N PRO A 152 -29.29 21.84 -20.51
CA PRO A 152 -29.21 21.95 -19.05
C PRO A 152 -29.11 20.62 -18.29
N ALA A 153 -28.40 20.71 -17.16
CA ALA A 153 -28.12 19.66 -16.19
C ALA A 153 -29.37 19.15 -15.45
N LYS A 154 -29.44 17.82 -15.24
CA LYS A 154 -30.23 17.22 -14.18
C LYS A 154 -29.31 16.69 -13.09
N LYS A 155 -29.51 17.24 -11.88
CA LYS A 155 -28.86 16.88 -10.63
C LYS A 155 -29.28 15.50 -10.14
N GLY A 156 -28.35 14.85 -9.45
CA GLY A 156 -28.64 14.05 -8.27
C GLY A 156 -28.25 12.58 -8.37
N SER A 157 -27.09 12.23 -7.81
CA SER A 157 -26.99 10.94 -7.11
C SER A 157 -26.46 11.22 -5.71
N ALA A 158 -27.31 10.84 -4.76
CA ALA A 158 -27.16 11.06 -3.35
C ALA A 158 -26.05 10.18 -2.77
N VAL A 159 -25.35 10.75 -1.80
CA VAL A 159 -24.42 10.06 -0.91
C VAL A 159 -25.13 8.86 -0.27
N ALA A 160 -24.62 7.66 -0.53
CA ALA A 160 -25.10 6.44 0.11
C ALA A 160 -24.63 6.39 1.58
N PRO A 161 -25.49 5.96 2.53
CA PRO A 161 -25.11 5.88 3.94
C PRO A 161 -24.09 4.77 4.21
N ALA A 162 -23.28 4.98 5.25
CA ALA A 162 -22.20 4.10 5.70
C ALA A 162 -22.67 2.64 5.84
N THR A 163 -22.32 1.82 4.84
CA THR A 163 -22.56 0.39 4.87
C THR A 163 -21.49 -0.25 5.75
N LYS A 164 -21.86 -1.18 6.65
CA LYS A 164 -20.91 -1.97 7.46
C LYS A 164 -19.76 -2.44 6.57
N LEU A 165 -18.52 -2.03 6.87
CA LEU A 165 -17.35 -2.43 6.11
C LEU A 165 -17.27 -3.96 6.09
N LYS A 166 -17.38 -4.56 4.90
CA LYS A 166 -16.97 -5.97 4.71
C LYS A 166 -15.45 -5.96 4.58
N SER A 167 -14.77 -6.45 5.60
CA SER A 167 -13.34 -6.68 5.56
C SER A 167 -12.98 -7.74 4.51
N ARG A 168 -11.78 -7.62 3.94
CA ARG A 168 -11.16 -8.63 3.09
C ARG A 168 -10.68 -9.79 3.96
N SER A 169 -10.74 -11.00 3.40
CA SER A 169 -10.39 -12.22 4.10
C SER A 169 -8.88 -12.32 4.29
N LEU A 170 -8.47 -12.64 5.50
CA LEU A 170 -7.12 -13.08 5.82
C LEU A 170 -7.19 -14.52 6.30
N THR A 171 -6.50 -15.43 5.64
CA THR A 171 -6.47 -16.83 6.03
C THR A 171 -5.38 -17.04 7.07
N ARG A 172 -5.74 -17.50 8.27
CA ARG A 172 -4.76 -17.88 9.29
C ARG A 172 -3.91 -19.03 8.78
N VAL A 173 -2.60 -18.84 8.75
CA VAL A 173 -1.60 -19.82 8.31
C VAL A 173 -1.12 -20.68 9.49
N GLY A 174 -1.16 -20.15 10.71
CA GLY A 174 -0.69 -20.81 11.92
C GLY A 174 0.42 -20.02 12.58
N GLU A 175 1.27 -20.70 13.35
CA GLU A 175 2.45 -20.10 13.97
C GLU A 175 3.47 -19.70 12.89
N PHE A 176 4.05 -18.50 13.03
CA PHE A 176 5.04 -17.99 12.10
C PHE A 176 6.46 -18.29 12.59
N THR A 177 7.17 -19.14 11.86
CA THR A 177 8.57 -19.53 12.15
C THR A 177 9.56 -19.06 11.07
N GLY A 178 9.09 -18.37 10.03
CA GLY A 178 9.91 -17.94 8.90
C GLY A 178 10.79 -16.73 9.19
N GLU A 179 11.81 -16.54 8.37
CA GLU A 179 12.59 -15.30 8.33
C GLU A 179 11.87 -14.22 7.52
N CYS A 180 12.15 -12.96 7.87
CA CYS A 180 11.54 -11.81 7.22
C CYS A 180 12.55 -11.01 6.41
N LYS A 181 12.52 -11.17 5.09
CA LYS A 181 13.42 -10.46 4.18
C LYS A 181 13.15 -8.96 4.17
N VAL A 182 11.90 -8.57 3.98
CA VAL A 182 11.44 -7.19 4.15
C VAL A 182 10.30 -7.17 5.15
N ARG A 183 10.46 -6.36 6.20
CA ARG A 183 9.47 -6.15 7.25
C ARG A 183 8.88 -4.75 7.15
N SER A 184 7.58 -4.66 6.89
CA SER A 184 6.83 -3.41 6.96
C SER A 184 6.08 -3.37 8.29
N TYR A 185 6.54 -2.56 9.24
CA TYR A 185 5.86 -2.37 10.52
C TYR A 185 4.53 -1.65 10.32
N ILE A 186 3.46 -2.19 10.89
CA ILE A 186 2.09 -1.67 10.77
C ILE A 186 1.65 -1.08 12.10
N LEU A 187 1.72 -1.89 13.16
CA LEU A 187 1.32 -1.51 14.52
C LEU A 187 2.41 -1.96 15.49
N ASP A 188 2.75 -1.08 16.42
CA ASP A 188 3.50 -1.40 17.62
C ASP A 188 2.85 -0.68 18.80
N THR A 189 2.22 -1.46 19.68
CA THR A 189 1.50 -0.94 20.85
C THR A 189 1.71 -1.82 22.05
N GLY A 190 1.92 -1.19 23.20
CA GLY A 190 2.02 -1.84 24.49
C GLY A 190 1.00 -1.32 25.48
N TYR A 191 0.62 -2.18 26.41
CA TYR A 191 -0.26 -1.91 27.53
C TYR A 191 0.46 -2.28 28.81
N ARG A 192 0.34 -1.43 29.83
CA ARG A 192 1.01 -1.61 31.13
C ARG A 192 0.02 -1.46 32.25
N SER A 193 0.25 -2.22 33.32
CA SER A 193 -0.34 -2.00 34.63
C SER A 193 0.74 -1.57 35.63
N TRP A 194 0.37 -0.80 36.66
CA TRP A 194 1.29 -0.35 37.71
C TRP A 194 1.48 -1.35 38.86
N GLY A 195 0.91 -2.55 38.74
CA GLY A 195 0.91 -3.56 39.78
C GLY A 195 0.62 -4.94 39.18
N ASP A 196 0.51 -5.94 40.06
CA ASP A 196 0.30 -7.34 39.66
C ASP A 196 -1.16 -7.61 39.25
N VAL A 197 -1.57 -7.01 38.14
CA VAL A 197 -2.89 -7.15 37.54
C VAL A 197 -2.75 -7.20 36.01
N PRO A 198 -3.73 -7.78 35.29
CA PRO A 198 -3.73 -7.81 33.83
C PRO A 198 -3.50 -6.42 33.22
N ALA A 199 -2.58 -6.31 32.28
CA ALA A 199 -2.26 -5.06 31.60
C ALA A 199 -3.31 -4.66 30.57
N LEU A 200 -3.93 -5.66 29.94
CA LEU A 200 -5.00 -5.50 28.96
C LEU A 200 -6.07 -6.59 29.15
N GLU A 201 -7.31 -6.16 29.24
CA GLU A 201 -8.48 -7.03 29.14
C GLU A 201 -9.38 -6.52 28.03
N GLY A 202 -9.54 -7.33 26.98
CA GLY A 202 -10.43 -6.97 25.89
C GLY A 202 -10.14 -7.71 24.59
N HIS A 203 -10.88 -7.29 23.58
CA HIS A 203 -10.77 -7.77 22.22
C HIS A 203 -10.22 -6.67 21.32
N LEU A 204 -9.26 -7.00 20.46
CA LEU A 204 -8.62 -6.05 19.56
C LEU A 204 -9.06 -6.34 18.13
N VAL A 205 -9.51 -5.29 17.44
CA VAL A 205 -9.82 -5.32 16.01
C VAL A 205 -8.90 -4.35 15.29
N LEU A 206 -8.12 -4.88 14.35
CA LEU A 206 -7.20 -4.11 13.51
C LEU A 206 -7.67 -4.17 12.06
N ASP A 207 -8.05 -3.02 11.51
CA ASP A 207 -8.33 -2.84 10.08
C ASP A 207 -7.10 -2.22 9.39
N ILE A 208 -6.63 -2.81 8.29
CA ILE A 208 -5.46 -2.34 7.52
C ILE A 208 -5.90 -2.04 6.09
N TRP A 209 -5.67 -0.83 5.57
CA TRP A 209 -6.01 -0.46 4.19
C TRP A 209 -4.95 0.42 3.54
N SER A 210 -5.11 0.71 2.25
CA SER A 210 -4.20 1.56 1.48
C SER A 210 -4.94 2.47 0.51
N ASP A 211 -4.30 3.54 0.05
CA ASP A 211 -4.93 4.49 -0.89
C ASP A 211 -4.98 3.95 -2.33
N GLU A 212 -4.12 2.98 -2.63
CA GLU A 212 -4.04 2.24 -3.90
C GLU A 212 -3.86 0.75 -3.60
N PRO A 213 -4.16 -0.17 -4.53
CA PRO A 213 -3.95 -1.60 -4.32
C PRO A 213 -2.51 -1.91 -3.89
N LEU A 214 -2.36 -2.69 -2.83
CA LEU A 214 -1.09 -3.29 -2.43
C LEU A 214 -0.75 -4.46 -3.35
N ASP A 215 0.54 -4.65 -3.64
CA ASP A 215 1.02 -5.96 -4.10
C ASP A 215 1.22 -6.85 -2.87
N LEU A 216 0.38 -7.87 -2.77
CA LEU A 216 0.34 -8.84 -1.68
C LEU A 216 0.99 -10.17 -2.05
N GLN A 217 1.59 -10.26 -3.24
CA GLN A 217 2.29 -11.45 -3.67
C GLN A 217 3.37 -11.84 -2.64
N ASN A 218 3.34 -13.10 -2.21
CA ASN A 218 4.28 -13.67 -1.23
C ASN A 218 4.33 -12.93 0.13
N LEU A 219 3.33 -12.12 0.45
CA LEU A 219 3.27 -11.38 1.71
C LEU A 219 2.45 -12.15 2.75
N VAL A 220 2.89 -12.11 4.00
CA VAL A 220 2.10 -12.53 5.16
C VAL A 220 2.02 -11.41 6.19
N PHE A 221 0.86 -11.22 6.79
CA PHE A 221 0.69 -10.38 7.97
C PHE A 221 0.99 -11.23 9.20
N VAL A 222 1.86 -10.75 10.07
CA VAL A 222 2.22 -11.43 11.31
C VAL A 222 1.77 -10.58 12.48
N ILE A 223 1.10 -11.23 13.43
CA ILE A 223 0.77 -10.68 14.74
C ILE A 223 1.67 -11.37 15.74
N GLU A 224 2.49 -10.60 16.43
CA GLU A 224 3.32 -11.06 17.52
C GLU A 224 2.80 -10.45 18.83
N LYS A 225 2.36 -11.30 19.75
CA LYS A 225 1.93 -10.90 21.09
C LYS A 225 2.99 -11.33 22.08
N LYS A 226 3.47 -10.37 22.87
CA LYS A 226 4.45 -10.59 23.92
C LYS A 226 3.85 -10.24 25.27
N ALA A 227 4.29 -10.95 26.30
CA ALA A 227 3.89 -10.73 27.68
C ALA A 227 5.14 -10.63 28.55
N VAL A 228 5.04 -9.86 29.64
CA VAL A 228 6.07 -9.88 30.69
C VAL A 228 6.26 -11.32 31.22
N VAL A 229 7.51 -11.66 31.57
CA VAL A 229 7.86 -12.95 32.18
C VAL A 229 6.97 -13.29 33.39
N ALA A 230 6.61 -14.58 33.53
CA ALA A 230 5.67 -15.03 34.55
C ALA A 230 6.21 -14.90 35.99
N ASP A 231 7.54 -14.87 36.18
CA ASP A 231 8.21 -14.72 37.47
C ASP A 231 8.49 -13.25 37.84
N MET A 232 7.89 -12.29 37.12
CA MET A 232 8.04 -10.88 37.40
C MET A 232 7.47 -10.52 38.78
N THR A 233 8.14 -9.62 39.49
CA THR A 233 7.63 -9.02 40.73
C THR A 233 7.27 -7.55 40.51
N VAL A 234 6.41 -6.99 41.38
CA VAL A 234 6.02 -5.58 41.33
C VAL A 234 7.24 -4.66 41.44
N GLU A 235 8.23 -5.00 42.27
CA GLU A 235 9.44 -4.21 42.49
C GLU A 235 10.34 -4.23 41.26
N ARG A 236 10.57 -5.41 40.66
CA ARG A 236 11.36 -5.55 39.44
C ARG A 236 10.69 -4.85 38.25
N TRP A 237 9.35 -4.93 38.18
CA TRP A 237 8.57 -4.27 37.14
C TRP A 237 8.66 -2.74 37.25
N LYS A 238 8.44 -2.18 38.44
CA LYS A 238 8.58 -0.73 38.67
C LYS A 238 9.98 -0.24 38.34
N LYS A 239 11.01 -0.97 38.77
CA LYS A 239 12.39 -0.64 38.43
C LYS A 239 12.63 -0.64 36.92
N PHE A 240 12.11 -1.64 36.20
CA PHE A 240 12.22 -1.67 34.74
C PHE A 240 11.54 -0.45 34.10
N LEU A 241 10.34 -0.09 34.54
CA LEU A 241 9.61 1.07 34.03
C LEU A 241 10.38 2.37 34.27
N ASP A 242 10.96 2.55 35.46
CA ASP A 242 11.75 3.74 35.80
C ASP A 242 13.03 3.82 34.96
N ASP A 243 13.75 2.70 34.82
CA ASP A 243 14.97 2.61 34.01
C ASP A 243 14.67 2.89 32.52
N GLU A 244 13.56 2.37 32.01
CA GLU A 244 13.15 2.54 30.61
C GLU A 244 12.66 3.96 30.33
N ASP A 245 11.87 4.58 31.22
CA ASP A 245 11.47 6.00 31.11
C ASP A 245 12.69 6.93 31.10
N ALA A 246 13.66 6.68 31.99
CA ALA A 246 14.90 7.45 32.05
C ALA A 246 15.74 7.27 30.77
N TRP A 247 15.79 6.07 30.21
CA TRP A 247 16.42 5.82 28.92
C TRP A 247 15.68 6.53 27.77
N HIS A 248 14.36 6.43 27.72
CA HIS A 248 13.52 6.98 26.65
C HIS A 248 13.69 8.50 26.55
N LYS A 249 13.63 9.22 27.69
CA LYS A 249 13.86 10.67 27.74
C LYS A 249 15.22 11.07 27.17
N ARG A 250 16.27 10.29 27.43
CA ARG A 250 17.62 10.55 26.87
C ARG A 250 17.66 10.30 25.37
N TYR A 251 17.00 9.24 24.92
CA TYR A 251 16.92 8.90 23.50
C TYR A 251 16.10 9.93 22.71
N GLU A 252 14.95 10.36 23.23
CA GLU A 252 14.13 11.43 22.64
C GLU A 252 14.90 12.75 22.56
N ALA A 253 15.57 13.16 23.64
CA ALA A 253 16.40 14.38 23.61
C ALA A 253 17.53 14.30 22.57
N PHE A 254 18.10 13.12 22.34
CA PHE A 254 19.05 12.90 21.26
C PHE A 254 18.37 13.06 19.89
N VAL A 255 17.25 12.38 19.67
CA VAL A 255 16.47 12.47 18.42
C VAL A 255 16.07 13.91 18.11
N ASP A 256 15.55 14.65 19.09
CA ASP A 256 15.17 16.06 18.93
C ASP A 256 16.37 16.91 18.51
N GLY A 257 17.55 16.64 19.07
CA GLY A 257 18.82 17.25 18.65
C GLY A 257 19.20 16.91 17.21
N GLU A 258 18.99 15.67 16.77
CA GLU A 258 19.22 15.24 15.38
C GLU A 258 18.25 15.90 14.39
N VAL A 259 16.98 16.07 14.80
CA VAL A 259 15.94 16.76 14.01
C VAL A 259 16.29 18.23 13.88
N ALA A 260 16.64 18.89 15.00
CA ALA A 260 17.03 20.30 15.01
C ALA A 260 18.28 20.57 14.16
N ALA A 261 19.19 19.60 14.09
CA ALA A 261 20.38 19.66 13.25
C ALA A 261 20.14 19.29 11.77
N GLY A 262 18.91 18.93 11.39
CA GLY A 262 18.56 18.53 10.02
C GLY A 262 19.18 17.21 9.56
N ARG A 263 19.70 16.40 10.50
CA ARG A 263 20.30 15.09 10.21
C ARG A 263 19.25 13.99 10.13
N THR A 264 18.11 14.18 10.79
CA THR A 264 16.94 13.30 10.70
C THR A 264 15.65 14.11 10.51
N THR A 265 14.57 13.43 10.16
CA THR A 265 13.24 14.01 10.11
C THR A 265 12.24 13.12 10.82
N LEU A 266 11.29 13.75 11.53
CA LEU A 266 10.13 13.07 12.04
C LEU A 266 9.17 12.76 10.92
N VAL A 267 8.39 11.72 11.15
CA VAL A 267 7.48 11.23 10.15
C VAL A 267 6.09 11.68 10.49
N ASP A 268 5.39 12.10 9.44
CA ASP A 268 3.94 12.17 9.49
C ASP A 268 3.29 10.79 9.42
N MET A 269 2.86 10.29 10.58
CA MET A 269 2.05 9.07 10.72
C MET A 269 0.55 9.37 10.67
N LYS A 270 0.14 10.55 10.20
CA LYS A 270 -1.27 10.89 10.03
C LYS A 270 -1.89 10.03 8.94
N VAL A 271 -3.10 9.53 9.23
CA VAL A 271 -3.93 8.79 8.28
C VAL A 271 -4.15 9.63 7.02
N LYS A 272 -3.90 9.02 5.86
CA LYS A 272 -4.06 9.69 4.56
C LYS A 272 -5.49 9.66 4.07
N THR A 273 -6.18 8.54 4.26
CA THR A 273 -7.52 8.29 3.73
C THR A 273 -8.34 7.44 4.71
N PRO A 274 -9.67 7.62 4.79
CA PRO A 274 -10.53 6.69 5.50
C PRO A 274 -10.51 5.29 4.85
N PRO A 275 -10.92 4.23 5.55
CA PRO A 275 -10.96 2.89 4.97
C PRO A 275 -11.92 2.85 3.77
N PRO A 276 -11.53 2.18 2.66
CA PRO A 276 -12.34 2.16 1.45
C PRO A 276 -13.64 1.37 1.65
N PRO A 277 -14.71 1.70 0.89
CA PRO A 277 -15.90 0.86 0.83
C PRO A 277 -15.57 -0.54 0.30
N PRO A 278 -16.49 -1.52 0.45
CA PRO A 278 -16.33 -2.82 -0.18
C PRO A 278 -16.04 -2.70 -1.68
N PRO A 279 -15.13 -3.52 -2.23
CA PRO A 279 -14.82 -3.54 -3.65
C PRO A 279 -16.08 -3.83 -4.48
N ARG A 280 -16.17 -3.26 -5.68
CA ARG A 280 -17.25 -3.61 -6.61
C ARG A 280 -16.92 -4.95 -7.30
N ILE A 281 -17.95 -5.76 -7.50
CA ILE A 281 -17.85 -6.94 -8.35
C ILE A 281 -17.82 -6.47 -9.80
N GLU A 282 -16.75 -6.79 -10.51
CA GLU A 282 -16.57 -6.43 -11.91
C GLU A 282 -16.85 -7.63 -12.81
N THR A 283 -17.56 -7.40 -13.90
CA THR A 283 -17.68 -8.41 -14.97
C THR A 283 -16.39 -8.37 -15.77
N LEU A 284 -15.61 -9.45 -15.72
CA LEU A 284 -14.34 -9.54 -16.42
C LEU A 284 -14.55 -9.49 -17.94
N PRO A 285 -13.90 -8.54 -18.64
CA PRO A 285 -13.86 -8.56 -20.10
C PRO A 285 -13.18 -9.84 -20.62
N PRO A 286 -13.38 -10.20 -21.90
CA PRO A 286 -12.65 -11.31 -22.49
C PRO A 286 -11.14 -11.16 -22.30
N LYS A 287 -10.47 -12.28 -21.99
CA LYS A 287 -9.04 -12.30 -21.68
C LYS A 287 -8.22 -12.01 -22.95
N PRO A 288 -7.40 -10.94 -23.00
CA PRO A 288 -6.78 -10.45 -24.24
C PRO A 288 -5.49 -11.19 -24.66
N SER A 289 -4.93 -12.02 -23.79
CA SER A 289 -3.75 -12.84 -24.09
C SER A 289 -3.67 -14.08 -23.18
N LYS A 290 -2.80 -15.03 -23.54
CA LYS A 290 -2.62 -16.29 -22.80
C LYS A 290 -2.33 -16.08 -21.30
N ASN A 291 -1.39 -15.19 -20.97
CA ASN A 291 -0.90 -14.94 -19.61
C ASN A 291 -1.38 -13.60 -19.03
N ALA A 292 -2.36 -12.94 -19.67
CA ALA A 292 -2.97 -11.72 -19.13
C ALA A 292 -3.44 -11.92 -17.68
N ARG A 293 -3.17 -10.94 -16.83
CA ARG A 293 -3.55 -10.89 -15.43
C ARG A 293 -4.64 -9.84 -15.25
N TRP A 294 -5.71 -10.17 -14.53
CA TRP A 294 -6.66 -9.14 -14.09
C TRP A 294 -6.07 -8.39 -12.89
N ILE A 295 -5.98 -7.06 -13.01
CA ILE A 295 -5.77 -6.16 -11.89
C ILE A 295 -7.16 -5.62 -11.50
N PRO A 296 -7.67 -5.94 -10.29
CA PRO A 296 -8.96 -5.46 -9.84
C PRO A 296 -9.05 -3.93 -9.80
N GLY A 297 -10.25 -3.41 -10.03
CA GLY A 297 -10.54 -2.01 -9.74
C GLY A 297 -10.40 -1.69 -8.27
N TYR A 298 -10.30 -0.40 -7.96
CA TYR A 298 -10.11 0.08 -6.59
C TYR A 298 -10.78 1.43 -6.36
N TRP A 299 -10.93 1.78 -5.09
CA TRP A 299 -11.50 3.05 -4.68
C TRP A 299 -10.41 4.10 -4.57
N GLN A 300 -10.45 5.12 -5.42
CA GLN A 300 -9.63 6.30 -5.23
C GLN A 300 -10.36 7.27 -4.29
N TYR A 301 -9.70 7.68 -3.22
CA TYR A 301 -10.19 8.75 -2.37
C TYR A 301 -9.66 10.10 -2.86
N ALA A 302 -10.56 11.05 -3.11
CA ALA A 302 -10.25 12.41 -3.52
C ALA A 302 -11.43 13.32 -3.16
N ASP A 303 -11.16 14.60 -2.88
CA ASP A 303 -12.21 15.60 -2.60
C ASP A 303 -13.24 15.15 -1.53
N ASN A 304 -12.74 14.40 -0.54
CA ASN A 304 -13.52 13.82 0.56
C ASN A 304 -14.58 12.77 0.13
N ASP A 305 -14.44 12.18 -1.06
CA ASP A 305 -15.31 11.14 -1.60
C ASP A 305 -14.55 9.97 -2.25
N PHE A 306 -15.22 8.85 -2.46
CA PHE A 306 -14.68 7.64 -3.08
C PHE A 306 -15.13 7.49 -4.53
N HIS A 307 -14.16 7.39 -5.44
CA HIS A 307 -14.38 7.18 -6.86
C HIS A 307 -13.89 5.79 -7.27
N TRP A 308 -14.77 5.00 -7.90
CA TRP A 308 -14.38 3.68 -8.41
C TRP A 308 -13.56 3.82 -9.68
N LEU A 309 -12.35 3.30 -9.68
CA LEU A 309 -11.52 3.15 -10.86
C LEU A 309 -11.58 1.68 -11.30
N ALA A 310 -12.08 1.46 -12.51
CA ALA A 310 -12.31 0.11 -13.02
C ALA A 310 -11.00 -0.66 -13.20
N GLY A 311 -11.06 -1.98 -13.00
CA GLY A 311 -9.94 -2.88 -13.20
C GLY A 311 -9.47 -2.92 -14.67
N MET A 312 -8.35 -3.59 -14.89
CA MET A 312 -7.82 -3.81 -16.23
C MET A 312 -7.05 -5.11 -16.35
N TRP A 313 -6.96 -5.58 -17.59
CA TRP A 313 -6.00 -6.59 -17.98
C TRP A 313 -4.59 -5.99 -18.05
N ASP A 314 -3.69 -6.53 -17.24
CA ASP A 314 -2.25 -6.41 -17.43
C ASP A 314 -1.81 -7.49 -18.42
N VAL A 315 -1.40 -7.07 -19.61
CA VAL A 315 -0.91 -7.97 -20.66
C VAL A 315 0.61 -8.02 -20.59
N PRO A 316 1.21 -9.18 -20.28
CA PRO A 316 2.66 -9.26 -20.18
C PRO A 316 3.33 -8.94 -21.54
N PRO A 317 4.41 -8.13 -21.58
CA PRO A 317 5.10 -7.81 -22.82
C PRO A 317 5.56 -9.04 -23.61
N GLU A 318 5.90 -10.14 -22.91
CA GLU A 318 6.27 -11.41 -23.52
C GLU A 318 5.13 -12.04 -24.32
N ASP A 319 3.87 -11.82 -23.95
CA ASP A 319 2.73 -12.30 -24.73
C ASP A 319 2.61 -11.54 -26.04
N VAL A 320 2.89 -10.23 -26.04
CA VAL A 320 2.89 -9.43 -27.26
C VAL A 320 4.05 -9.87 -28.17
N ALA A 321 5.25 -10.00 -27.61
CA ALA A 321 6.46 -10.36 -28.36
C ALA A 321 6.41 -11.78 -28.96
N LYS A 322 5.69 -12.71 -28.30
CA LYS A 322 5.53 -14.10 -28.74
C LYS A 322 4.22 -14.34 -29.49
N GLU A 323 3.49 -13.28 -29.86
CA GLU A 323 2.21 -13.36 -30.57
C GLU A 323 1.19 -14.26 -29.86
N LEU A 324 1.11 -14.15 -28.53
CA LEU A 324 0.17 -14.90 -27.67
C LEU A 324 -1.08 -14.07 -27.32
N THR A 325 -1.29 -12.94 -27.99
CA THR A 325 -2.51 -12.14 -27.87
C THR A 325 -3.64 -12.77 -28.68
N VAL A 326 -4.87 -12.33 -28.45
CA VAL A 326 -6.03 -12.91 -29.12
C VAL A 326 -6.03 -12.62 -30.62
N HIS A 327 -6.35 -13.64 -31.41
CA HIS A 327 -6.59 -13.57 -32.85
C HIS A 327 -8.07 -13.66 -33.15
N ALA A 328 -8.53 -12.83 -34.09
CA ALA A 328 -9.87 -12.86 -34.63
C ALA A 328 -9.84 -13.18 -36.14
N PRO A 329 -10.84 -13.92 -36.65
CA PRO A 329 -10.89 -14.32 -38.07
C PRO A 329 -11.21 -13.17 -39.02
N SER A 330 -11.77 -12.06 -38.52
CA SER A 330 -12.08 -10.86 -39.29
C SER A 330 -11.61 -9.61 -38.53
N PRO A 331 -11.53 -8.44 -39.18
CA PRO A 331 -11.37 -7.17 -38.48
C PRO A 331 -12.52 -6.88 -37.50
N PRO A 332 -12.30 -6.07 -36.45
CA PRO A 332 -13.38 -5.63 -35.56
C PRO A 332 -14.37 -4.72 -36.30
N PRO A 333 -15.60 -4.58 -35.77
CA PRO A 333 -16.48 -3.50 -36.18
C PRO A 333 -15.83 -2.13 -35.97
N GLU A 334 -16.44 -1.09 -36.52
CA GLU A 334 -16.02 0.29 -36.30
C GLU A 334 -15.95 0.61 -34.80
N VAL A 335 -14.92 1.37 -34.41
CA VAL A 335 -14.71 1.77 -33.02
C VAL A 335 -15.86 2.68 -32.60
N ARG A 336 -16.44 2.41 -31.43
CA ARG A 336 -17.49 3.26 -30.87
C ARG A 336 -16.83 4.47 -30.21
N VAL A 337 -17.27 5.66 -30.57
CA VAL A 337 -16.87 6.89 -29.89
C VAL A 337 -17.70 7.03 -28.63
N GLU A 338 -17.03 7.10 -27.49
CA GLU A 338 -17.66 7.29 -26.18
C GLU A 338 -17.42 8.71 -25.70
N GLN A 339 -18.46 9.32 -25.12
CA GLN A 339 -18.29 10.52 -24.31
C GLN A 339 -17.88 10.09 -22.89
N PRO A 340 -16.76 10.58 -22.36
CA PRO A 340 -16.39 10.32 -20.96
C PRO A 340 -17.54 10.73 -20.04
N PRO A 341 -17.92 9.90 -19.06
CA PRO A 341 -18.94 10.28 -18.09
C PRO A 341 -18.42 11.42 -17.21
N GLU A 342 -19.24 12.46 -17.05
CA GLU A 342 -18.99 13.60 -16.16
C GLU A 342 -19.63 13.38 -14.77
N PRO A 343 -19.04 13.91 -13.68
CA PRO A 343 -17.76 14.62 -13.65
C PRO A 343 -16.55 13.69 -13.77
N GLN A 344 -15.43 14.19 -14.28
CA GLN A 344 -14.12 13.55 -14.11
C GLN A 344 -13.89 13.24 -12.61
N PRO A 345 -13.59 11.99 -12.23
CA PRO A 345 -13.61 11.59 -10.82
C PRO A 345 -12.49 12.24 -10.00
N ILE A 346 -11.31 12.42 -10.59
CA ILE A 346 -10.17 13.08 -9.96
C ILE A 346 -9.42 13.90 -11.00
N ALA A 347 -8.81 15.02 -10.61
CA ALA A 347 -8.13 15.94 -11.53
C ALA A 347 -7.01 15.28 -12.37
N THR A 348 -6.37 14.23 -11.86
CA THR A 348 -5.29 13.51 -12.56
C THR A 348 -5.79 12.35 -13.43
N ALA A 349 -7.08 12.00 -13.37
CA ALA A 349 -7.60 10.88 -14.16
C ALA A 349 -7.58 11.19 -15.65
N VAL A 350 -7.28 10.17 -16.45
CA VAL A 350 -7.32 10.22 -17.91
C VAL A 350 -8.43 9.29 -18.37
N TRP A 351 -9.23 9.74 -19.34
CA TRP A 351 -10.21 8.88 -19.99
C TRP A 351 -9.50 7.88 -20.89
N THR A 352 -9.68 6.59 -20.61
CA THR A 352 -9.20 5.50 -21.46
C THR A 352 -10.37 5.01 -22.30
N PRO A 353 -10.36 5.22 -23.64
CA PRO A 353 -11.51 4.90 -24.47
C PRO A 353 -11.77 3.40 -24.52
N GLY A 354 -13.04 3.03 -24.71
CA GLY A 354 -13.44 1.65 -24.90
C GLY A 354 -12.81 1.00 -26.13
N GLN A 355 -12.89 -0.33 -26.15
CA GLN A 355 -12.23 -1.14 -27.16
C GLN A 355 -13.00 -2.43 -27.44
N TRP A 356 -12.90 -2.90 -28.69
CA TRP A 356 -13.37 -4.22 -29.05
C TRP A 356 -12.43 -5.30 -28.52
N GLN A 357 -12.97 -6.30 -27.83
CA GLN A 357 -12.30 -7.55 -27.47
C GLN A 357 -12.93 -8.73 -28.20
N TRP A 358 -12.16 -9.76 -28.48
CA TRP A 358 -12.66 -11.00 -29.08
C TRP A 358 -12.76 -12.08 -28.00
N ASP A 359 -13.93 -12.69 -27.84
CA ASP A 359 -14.18 -13.71 -26.81
C ASP A 359 -13.96 -15.14 -27.29
N GLY A 360 -13.49 -15.32 -28.53
CA GLY A 360 -13.36 -16.60 -29.20
C GLY A 360 -14.50 -16.88 -30.19
N ARG A 361 -15.60 -16.14 -30.14
CA ARG A 361 -16.79 -16.30 -31.00
C ARG A 361 -17.25 -15.02 -31.66
N MET A 362 -17.22 -13.91 -30.93
CA MET A 362 -17.69 -12.62 -31.40
C MET A 362 -16.93 -11.46 -30.75
N TYR A 363 -17.08 -10.29 -31.37
CA TYR A 363 -16.57 -9.05 -30.80
C TYR A 363 -17.49 -8.54 -29.68
N VAL A 364 -16.89 -8.28 -28.52
CA VAL A 364 -17.53 -7.72 -27.33
C VAL A 364 -16.96 -6.33 -27.08
N TRP A 365 -17.84 -5.34 -26.94
CA TRP A 365 -17.41 -3.97 -26.61
C TRP A 365 -17.08 -3.89 -25.13
N VAL A 366 -15.86 -3.51 -24.81
CA VAL A 366 -15.43 -3.19 -23.45
C VAL A 366 -15.48 -1.68 -23.30
N PRO A 367 -16.36 -1.13 -22.43
CA PRO A 367 -16.48 0.30 -22.24
C PRO A 367 -15.19 0.94 -21.75
N GLY A 368 -15.01 2.22 -22.09
CA GLY A 368 -13.94 3.03 -21.56
C GLY A 368 -14.07 3.27 -20.04
N ALA A 369 -12.98 3.71 -19.44
CA ALA A 369 -12.93 4.00 -18.01
C ALA A 369 -11.98 5.17 -17.71
N TRP A 370 -12.29 5.91 -16.65
CA TRP A 370 -11.34 6.82 -16.02
C TRP A 370 -10.22 6.02 -15.32
N ARG A 371 -8.97 6.43 -15.51
CA ARG A 371 -7.78 5.80 -14.88
C ARG A 371 -6.78 6.84 -14.40
N VAL A 372 -6.04 6.54 -13.34
CA VAL A 372 -4.95 7.41 -12.87
C VAL A 372 -3.65 7.00 -13.57
N PRO A 373 -2.91 7.97 -14.16
CA PRO A 373 -1.60 7.68 -14.71
C PRO A 373 -0.63 7.31 -13.58
N PRO A 374 0.27 6.34 -13.81
CA PRO A 374 1.29 5.90 -12.85
C PRO A 374 2.19 7.03 -12.34
N SER A 375 2.53 7.92 -13.26
CA SER A 375 3.27 9.15 -13.00
C SER A 375 2.83 10.21 -14.00
N ARG A 376 3.27 11.45 -13.78
CA ARG A 376 2.96 12.58 -14.67
C ARG A 376 3.49 12.41 -16.10
N ASP A 377 4.46 11.53 -16.34
CA ASP A 377 5.06 11.31 -17.66
C ASP A 377 4.35 10.21 -18.47
N HIS A 378 3.44 9.48 -17.82
CA HIS A 378 2.70 8.43 -18.49
C HIS A 378 1.57 9.02 -19.33
N ARG A 379 1.38 8.46 -20.52
CA ARG A 379 0.28 8.76 -21.42
C ARG A 379 -0.40 7.45 -21.81
N TRP A 380 -1.72 7.47 -21.90
CA TRP A 380 -2.47 6.31 -22.32
C TRP A 380 -2.34 6.12 -23.83
N GLN A 381 -1.95 4.92 -24.25
CA GLN A 381 -2.07 4.46 -25.63
C GLN A 381 -3.27 3.49 -25.71
N PRO A 382 -4.32 3.80 -26.50
CA PRO A 382 -5.43 2.90 -26.71
C PRO A 382 -4.98 1.58 -27.33
N ALA A 383 -5.65 0.47 -26.99
CA ALA A 383 -5.46 -0.77 -27.72
C ALA A 383 -5.94 -0.63 -29.16
N ARG A 384 -5.45 -1.51 -30.01
CA ARG A 384 -5.85 -1.56 -31.41
C ARG A 384 -5.84 -2.98 -31.93
N TRP A 385 -6.51 -3.17 -33.07
CA TRP A 385 -6.41 -4.41 -33.83
C TRP A 385 -5.46 -4.21 -35.00
N SER A 386 -4.46 -5.09 -35.13
CA SER A 386 -3.56 -5.12 -36.28
C SER A 386 -4.13 -6.08 -37.32
N VAL A 387 -4.67 -5.54 -38.41
CA VAL A 387 -5.32 -6.32 -39.47
C VAL A 387 -4.26 -6.90 -40.41
N SER A 388 -4.30 -8.21 -40.62
CA SER A 388 -3.45 -8.93 -41.57
C SER A 388 -3.95 -8.75 -42.99
N VAL A 389 -3.02 -8.63 -43.94
CA VAL A 389 -3.29 -8.64 -45.38
C VAL A 389 -4.01 -9.90 -45.86
N ARG A 390 -3.95 -11.00 -45.10
CA ARG A 390 -4.59 -12.28 -45.43
C ARG A 390 -6.02 -12.43 -44.91
N GLY A 391 -6.59 -11.40 -44.28
CA GLY A 391 -7.94 -11.47 -43.68
C GLY A 391 -7.90 -12.13 -42.31
N GLY A 392 -7.75 -11.30 -41.28
CA GLY A 392 -7.66 -11.69 -39.87
C GLY A 392 -7.10 -10.52 -39.06
N ALA A 393 -7.25 -10.54 -37.75
CA ALA A 393 -6.78 -9.45 -36.90
C ALA A 393 -6.12 -9.97 -35.61
N VAL A 394 -5.06 -9.31 -35.19
CA VAL A 394 -4.33 -9.60 -33.95
C VAL A 394 -4.56 -8.46 -32.96
N PHE A 395 -4.90 -8.78 -31.72
CA PHE A 395 -5.07 -7.78 -30.68
C PHE A 395 -3.71 -7.22 -30.25
N VAL A 396 -3.58 -5.89 -30.29
CA VAL A 396 -2.44 -5.16 -29.74
C VAL A 396 -2.94 -4.44 -28.48
N PRO A 397 -2.51 -4.86 -27.28
CA PRO A 397 -2.99 -4.28 -26.04
C PRO A 397 -2.61 -2.81 -25.94
N GLY A 398 -3.51 -2.03 -25.33
CA GLY A 398 -3.23 -0.67 -24.89
C GLY A 398 -2.56 -0.67 -23.52
N GLY A 399 -2.10 0.50 -23.10
CA GLY A 399 -1.45 0.64 -21.81
C GLY A 399 -0.96 2.05 -21.57
N TRP A 400 -0.34 2.26 -20.41
CA TRP A 400 0.42 3.47 -20.13
C TRP A 400 1.77 3.40 -20.82
N HIS A 401 2.25 4.50 -21.41
CA HIS A 401 3.59 4.62 -22.02
C HIS A 401 4.29 5.87 -21.50
N ILE A 402 5.62 5.79 -21.35
CA ILE A 402 6.46 6.93 -21.00
C ILE A 402 7.03 7.50 -22.29
N ARG A 403 6.89 8.81 -22.48
CA ARG A 403 7.62 9.51 -23.53
C ARG A 403 8.96 9.96 -22.96
N ILE A 404 10.06 9.36 -23.40
CA ILE A 404 11.39 9.87 -23.06
C ILE A 404 11.61 11.15 -23.90
N GLY A 405 11.65 12.30 -23.23
CA GLY A 405 12.11 13.55 -23.84
C GLY A 405 13.61 13.45 -24.15
N ARG A 406 14.01 13.93 -25.32
CA ARG A 406 15.43 14.24 -25.60
C ARG A 406 15.92 15.37 -24.73
#